data_AF-A0A816NUT1-F1
#
_entry.id   AF-A0A816NUT1-F1
#
_cell.length_a   1.000
_cell.length_b   1.000
_cell.length_c   1.000
_cell.angle_alpha   90.00
_cell.angle_beta   90.00
_cell.angle_gamma   90.00
#
_symmetry.space_group_name_H-M   'P 1'
#
loop_
_entity.id
_entity.type
_entity.pdbx_description
1 polymer ?
#
loop_
_entity_poly.entity_id
_entity_poly.type
_entity_poly.pdbx_seq_one_letter_code
_entity_poly.pdbx_strand_id
1 'polypeptide(L)'
;GDIQSAERIFRLNKKKDIITSGAMMKGYVGNKMFEKALDLFEQIHLNLYNVTYIIVFNACAGLANDRAIKIGRKLLDEMPENYRNDNAVLNSAM
;
A
#
# COMPACT_ATOMS: atom_id res chain seq x y z
N GLY A 1 -9.65 -15.89 0.32
CA GLY A 1 -10.82 -15.01 0.13
C GLY A 1 -10.80 -14.50 -1.29
N ASP A 2 -11.97 -14.34 -1.90
CA ASP A 2 -12.10 -13.86 -3.28
C ASP A 2 -11.90 -12.33 -3.36
N ILE A 3 -10.82 -11.92 -4.06
CA ILE A 3 -10.47 -10.51 -4.22
C ILE A 3 -11.51 -9.75 -5.06
N GLN A 4 -12.21 -10.42 -5.97
CA GLN A 4 -13.20 -9.77 -6.84
C GLN A 4 -14.44 -9.35 -6.05
N SER A 5 -14.94 -10.24 -5.19
CA SER A 5 -16.04 -9.92 -4.28
C SER A 5 -15.66 -8.84 -3.27
N ALA A 6 -14.44 -8.89 -2.72
CA ALA A 6 -13.93 -7.85 -1.84
C ALA A 6 -13.84 -6.49 -2.55
N GLU A 7 -13.31 -6.44 -3.78
CA GLU A 7 -13.23 -5.22 -4.59
C GLU A 7 -14.62 -4.63 -4.88
N ARG A 8 -15.62 -5.47 -5.15
CA ARG A 8 -17.00 -5.03 -5.37
C ARG A 8 -17.57 -4.34 -4.13
N ILE A 9 -17.46 -4.97 -2.97
CA ILE A 9 -17.94 -4.42 -1.70
C ILE A 9 -17.18 -3.13 -1.35
N PHE A 10 -15.87 -3.13 -1.53
CA PHE A 10 -15.02 -1.97 -1.32
C PHE A 10 -15.43 -0.78 -2.18
N ARG A 11 -15.74 -1.00 -3.47
CA ARG A 11 -16.21 0.04 -4.38
C ARG A 11 -17.56 0.60 -3.98
N LEU A 12 -18.48 -0.25 -3.51
CA LEU A 12 -19.80 0.17 -3.01
C LEU A 12 -19.73 0.97 -1.70
N ASN A 13 -18.68 0.78 -0.89
CA ASN A 13 -18.49 1.55 0.32
C ASN A 13 -18.16 3.03 -0.02
N LYS A 14 -19.10 3.94 0.29
CA LYS A 14 -18.92 5.38 0.10
C LYS A 14 -17.98 6.03 1.13
N LYS A 15 -17.77 5.40 2.29
CA LYS A 15 -16.86 5.88 3.35
C LYS A 15 -15.68 4.91 3.47
N LYS A 16 -14.66 5.13 2.64
CA LYS A 16 -13.41 4.39 2.72
C LYS A 16 -12.52 5.06 3.77
N ASP A 17 -12.24 4.34 4.84
CA ASP A 17 -11.24 4.75 5.82
C ASP A 17 -9.90 4.06 5.55
N ILE A 18 -8.88 4.43 6.34
CA ILE A 18 -7.54 3.88 6.21
C ILE A 18 -7.50 2.36 6.45
N ILE A 19 -8.34 1.86 7.36
CA ILE A 19 -8.36 0.43 7.72
C ILE A 19 -8.87 -0.38 6.54
N THR A 20 -10.02 0.02 5.99
CA THR A 20 -10.67 -0.65 4.87
C THR A 20 -9.83 -0.56 3.60
N SER A 21 -9.18 0.59 3.38
CA SER A 21 -8.29 0.79 2.24
C SER A 21 -7.00 -0.03 2.37
N GLY A 22 -6.39 -0.06 3.55
CA GLY A 22 -5.21 -0.89 3.83
C GLY A 22 -5.50 -2.38 3.68
N ALA A 23 -6.67 -2.85 4.14
CA ALA A 23 -7.11 -4.23 3.92
C ALA A 23 -7.24 -4.56 2.44
N MET A 24 -7.81 -3.66 1.63
CA MET A 24 -7.96 -3.85 0.19
C MET A 24 -6.61 -3.82 -0.54
N MET A 25 -5.71 -2.89 -0.19
CA MET A 25 -4.35 -2.84 -0.74
C MET A 25 -3.57 -4.13 -0.42
N LYS A 26 -3.65 -4.63 0.82
CA LYS A 26 -3.04 -5.91 1.20
C LYS A 26 -3.61 -7.06 0.38
N GLY A 27 -4.92 -7.05 0.14
CA GLY A 27 -5.59 -7.98 -0.76
C GLY A 27 -5.02 -7.94 -2.17
N TYR A 28 -4.84 -6.74 -2.75
CA TYR A 28 -4.23 -6.58 -4.08
C TYR A 28 -2.80 -7.11 -4.13
N VAL A 29 -1.95 -6.75 -3.17
CA VAL A 29 -0.55 -7.23 -3.09
C VAL A 29 -0.50 -8.75 -2.99
N GLY A 30 -1.30 -9.36 -2.11
CA GLY A 30 -1.37 -10.82 -1.97
C GLY A 30 -1.84 -11.55 -3.24
N ASN A 31 -2.56 -10.86 -4.12
CA ASN A 31 -3.00 -11.37 -5.42
C ASN A 31 -2.13 -10.88 -6.60
N LYS A 32 -0.94 -10.32 -6.33
CA LYS A 32 0.00 -9.77 -7.33
C LYS A 32 -0.60 -8.65 -8.20
N MET A 33 -1.66 -7.99 -7.74
CA MET A 33 -2.32 -6.87 -8.41
C MET A 33 -1.67 -5.55 -7.98
N PHE A 34 -0.35 -5.45 -8.11
CA PHE A 34 0.44 -4.38 -7.51
C PHE A 34 0.08 -2.99 -8.04
N GLU A 35 -0.21 -2.84 -9.34
CA GLU A 35 -0.65 -1.56 -9.92
C GLU A 35 -1.94 -1.08 -9.25
N LYS A 36 -2.92 -1.97 -9.02
CA LYS A 36 -4.15 -1.61 -8.30
C LYS A 36 -3.89 -1.20 -6.85
N ALA A 37 -2.87 -1.79 -6.21
CA ALA A 37 -2.48 -1.40 -4.86
C ALA A 37 -1.89 0.02 -4.84
N LEU A 38 -1.02 0.35 -5.81
CA LEU A 38 -0.45 1.69 -5.96
C LEU A 38 -1.49 2.73 -6.37
N ASP A 39 -2.39 2.39 -7.30
CA ASP A 39 -3.50 3.27 -7.70
C ASP A 39 -4.39 3.60 -6.51
N LEU A 40 -4.68 2.62 -5.66
CA LEU A 40 -5.48 2.84 -4.46
C LEU A 40 -4.73 3.69 -3.44
N PHE A 41 -3.42 3.48 -3.28
CA PHE A 41 -2.55 4.30 -2.43
C PHE A 41 -2.57 5.77 -2.84
N GLU A 42 -2.44 6.07 -4.14
CA GLU A 42 -2.45 7.46 -4.62
C GLU A 42 -3.83 8.13 -4.45
N GLN A 43 -4.91 7.35 -4.45
CA GLN A 43 -6.27 7.85 -4.21
C GLN A 43 -6.55 8.17 -2.74
N ILE A 44 -5.87 7.52 -1.79
CA ILE A 44 -6.06 7.80 -0.36
C ILE A 44 -5.13 8.93 0.09
N HIS A 45 -5.69 10.12 0.23
CA HIS A 45 -5.03 11.27 0.87
C HIS A 45 -5.11 11.15 2.40
N LEU A 46 -4.54 10.09 2.97
CA LEU A 46 -4.60 9.82 4.40
C LEU A 46 -3.19 9.74 5.00
N ASN A 47 -3.06 10.17 6.26
CA ASN A 47 -1.85 10.01 7.05
C ASN A 47 -1.42 8.54 7.03
N LEU A 48 -0.26 8.27 6.46
CA LEU A 48 0.27 6.92 6.32
C LEU A 48 0.65 6.38 7.71
N TYR A 49 0.13 5.19 8.04
CA TYR A 49 0.58 4.40 9.19
C TYR A 49 1.62 3.38 8.73
N ASN A 50 2.42 2.86 9.67
CA ASN A 50 3.36 1.74 9.51
C ASN A 50 2.86 0.64 8.57
N VAL A 51 1.62 0.18 8.77
CA VAL A 51 1.04 -0.89 7.97
C VAL A 51 0.90 -0.51 6.49
N THR A 52 0.59 0.76 6.18
CA THR A 52 0.49 1.25 4.80
C THR A 52 1.86 1.26 4.12
N TYR A 53 2.93 1.69 4.82
CA TYR A 53 4.29 1.66 4.28
C TYR A 53 4.69 0.25 3.84
N ILE A 54 4.47 -0.76 4.69
CA ILE A 54 4.79 -2.16 4.38
C ILE A 54 4.05 -2.63 3.11
N ILE A 55 2.75 -2.30 3.00
CA ILE A 55 1.95 -2.74 1.86
C ILE A 55 2.45 -2.09 0.57
N VAL A 56 2.77 -0.79 0.60
CA VAL A 56 3.23 -0.06 -0.59
C VAL A 56 4.62 -0.51 -0.99
N PHE A 57 5.55 -0.70 -0.06
CA PHE A 57 6.89 -1.19 -0.39
C PHE A 57 6.83 -2.58 -1.04
N ASN A 58 6.01 -3.50 -0.51
CA ASN A 58 5.79 -4.80 -1.15
C ASN A 58 5.19 -4.67 -2.57
N ALA A 59 4.28 -3.71 -2.80
CA ALA A 59 3.75 -3.44 -4.13
C ALA A 59 4.84 -2.90 -5.08
N CYS A 60 5.70 -2.01 -4.58
CA CYS A 60 6.81 -1.47 -5.35
C CYS A 60 7.83 -2.54 -5.74
N ALA A 61 8.22 -3.39 -4.78
CA ALA A 61 9.12 -4.53 -5.01
C ALA A 61 8.54 -5.53 -6.03
N GLY A 62 7.22 -5.75 -6.00
CA GLY A 62 6.53 -6.62 -6.94
C GLY A 62 6.44 -6.10 -8.37
N LEU A 63 6.50 -4.77 -8.59
CA LEU A 63 6.44 -4.16 -9.92
C LEU A 63 7.81 -3.86 -10.52
N ALA A 64 8.75 -3.40 -9.70
CA ALA A 64 10.11 -3.03 -10.11
C ALA A 64 10.18 -2.12 -11.37
N ASN A 65 9.21 -1.21 -11.53
CA ASN A 65 9.16 -0.22 -12.62
C ASN A 65 9.47 1.20 -12.12
N ASP A 66 9.67 2.14 -13.06
CA ASP A 66 10.04 3.53 -12.72
C ASP A 66 9.01 4.22 -11.81
N ARG A 67 7.72 3.91 -11.96
CA ARG A 67 6.64 4.46 -11.12
C ARG A 67 6.79 3.96 -9.69
N ALA A 68 6.93 2.65 -9.50
CA ALA A 68 7.15 2.02 -8.21
C ALA A 68 8.40 2.58 -7.50
N ILE A 69 9.51 2.76 -8.24
CA ILE A 69 10.74 3.33 -7.69
C ILE A 69 10.51 4.78 -7.21
N LYS A 70 9.81 5.60 -7.99
CA LYS A 70 9.49 6.99 -7.62
C LYS A 70 8.62 7.05 -6.36
N ILE A 71 7.58 6.23 -6.29
CA ILE A 71 6.69 6.15 -5.13
C ILE A 71 7.46 5.69 -3.88
N GLY A 72 8.26 4.62 -4.01
CA GLY A 72 9.05 4.09 -2.91
C GLY A 72 10.06 5.10 -2.35
N ARG A 73 10.76 5.84 -3.22
CA ARG A 73 11.67 6.91 -2.78
C ARG A 73 10.96 8.04 -2.05
N LYS A 74 9.85 8.53 -2.61
CA LYS A 74 9.04 9.59 -1.97
C LYS A 74 8.60 9.16 -0.57
N LEU A 75 8.15 7.91 -0.42
CA LEU A 75 7.74 7.35 0.87
C LEU A 75 8.88 7.31 1.88
N LEU A 76 10.09 6.90 1.47
CA LEU A 76 11.26 6.88 2.34
C LEU A 76 11.67 8.28 2.83
N ASP A 77 11.50 9.29 1.97
CA ASP A 77 11.80 10.69 2.28
C ASP A 77 10.77 11.29 3.25
N GLU A 78 9.49 10.94 3.10
CA GLU A 78 8.39 11.42 3.96
C GLU A 78 8.21 10.60 5.25
N MET A 79 8.89 9.45 5.38
CA MET A 79 8.70 8.52 6.49
C MET A 79 9.23 9.09 7.82
N PRO A 80 8.40 9.25 8.86
CA PRO A 80 8.88 9.75 10.13
C PRO A 80 9.79 8.73 10.85
N GLU A 81 10.75 9.24 11.62
CA GLU A 81 11.84 8.48 12.25
C GLU A 81 11.36 7.32 13.15
N ASN A 82 10.16 7.43 13.73
CA ASN A 82 9.57 6.37 14.54
C ASN A 82 9.27 5.09 13.73
N TYR A 83 8.98 5.22 12.43
CA TYR A 83 8.76 4.06 11.55
C TYR A 83 10.04 3.55 10.93
N ARG A 84 11.10 4.37 10.83
CA ARG A 84 12.43 3.94 10.31
C ARG A 84 13.07 2.86 11.17
N ASN A 85 12.74 2.82 12.46
CA ASN A 85 13.21 1.79 13.39
C ASN A 85 12.31 0.53 13.43
N ASP A 86 11.23 0.50 12.65
CA ASP A 86 10.37 -0.68 12.55
C ASP A 86 10.98 -1.67 11.55
N ASN A 87 11.56 -2.75 12.08
CA ASN A 87 12.19 -3.81 11.30
C ASN A 87 11.26 -4.41 10.23
N ALA A 88 9.94 -4.43 10.47
CA ALA A 88 8.98 -4.94 9.48
C ALA A 88 8.86 -4.01 8.27
N VAL A 89 8.97 -2.69 8.49
CA VAL A 89 8.98 -1.68 7.42
C VAL A 89 10.30 -1.77 6.64
N LEU A 90 11.44 -1.84 7.34
CA LEU A 90 12.76 -1.95 6.69
C LEU A 90 12.89 -3.19 5.81
N ASN A 91 12.45 -4.35 6.29
CA ASN A 91 12.50 -5.60 5.52
C ASN A 91 11.59 -5.58 4.29
N SER A 92 10.54 -4.76 4.29
CA SER A 92 9.66 -4.62 3.13
C SER A 92 10.18 -3.66 2.07
N ALA A 93 11.11 -2.76 2.44
CA ALA A 93 11.67 -1.73 1.56
C ALA A 93 12.90 -2.19 0.75
N MET A 94 13.46 -3.38 1.05
CA MET A 94 14.55 -4.04 0.32
C MET A 94 14.01 -5.06 -0.68
#